data_AF-A0A7H8IPS6-F1
#
_entry.id   AF-A0A7H8IPS6-F1
#
_cell.length_a   1.000
_cell.length_b   1.000
_cell.length_c   1.000
_cell.angle_alpha   90.00
_cell.angle_beta   90.00
_cell.angle_gamma   90.00
#
_symmetry.space_group_name_H-M   'P 1'
#
loop_
_entity.id
_entity.type
_entity.pdbx_description
1 polymer ?
#
loop_
_entity_poly.entity_id
_entity_poly.type
_entity_poly.pdbx_seq_one_letter_code
_entity_poly.pdbx_strand_id
1 'polypeptide(L)'
;MSATQIDIDDDALAEAMRLSGAKTKKEMVNLALREYAERRSRTEARMRHFEEAQHWDDEEFWQRHAAEKGTAVDGPSTEKGAA
;
A
#
# COMPACT_ATOMS: atom_id res chain seq x y z
N MET A 1 -26.67 3.05 3.41
CA MET A 1 -26.51 2.96 1.95
C MET A 1 -27.28 4.12 1.33
N SER A 2 -26.68 4.87 0.41
CA SER A 2 -27.38 5.82 -0.45
C SER A 2 -27.94 5.10 -1.68
N ALA A 3 -29.06 5.58 -2.23
CA ALA A 3 -29.60 5.12 -3.50
C ALA A 3 -29.02 5.97 -4.63
N THR A 4 -28.47 5.33 -5.65
CA THR A 4 -27.95 5.98 -6.86
C THR A 4 -28.54 5.28 -8.07
N GLN A 5 -28.98 6.04 -9.07
CA GLN A 5 -29.48 5.49 -10.33
C GLN A 5 -28.31 5.36 -11.31
N ILE A 6 -28.06 4.12 -11.75
CA ILE A 6 -27.03 3.78 -12.74
C ILE A 6 -27.63 2.77 -13.71
N ASP A 7 -27.28 2.88 -14.98
CA ASP A 7 -27.60 1.86 -15.98
C ASP A 7 -26.60 0.71 -15.86
N ILE A 8 -27.12 -0.51 -15.83
CA ILE A 8 -26.34 -1.74 -15.70
C ILE A 8 -26.79 -2.69 -16.80
N ASP A 9 -25.84 -3.40 -17.40
CA ASP A 9 -26.13 -4.49 -18.32
C ASP A 9 -26.95 -5.57 -17.59
N ASP A 10 -28.20 -5.76 -18.02
CA ASP A 10 -29.14 -6.68 -17.39
C ASP A 10 -28.74 -8.15 -17.58
N ASP A 11 -28.06 -8.51 -18.67
CA ASP A 11 -27.58 -9.87 -18.91
C ASP A 11 -26.41 -10.19 -17.98
N ALA A 12 -25.47 -9.25 -17.84
CA ALA A 12 -24.37 -9.39 -16.89
C ALA A 12 -24.86 -9.46 -15.44
N LEU A 13 -25.86 -8.65 -15.08
CA LEU A 13 -26.48 -8.66 -13.76
C LEU A 13 -27.22 -9.97 -13.48
N ALA A 14 -27.95 -10.50 -14.45
CA ALA A 14 -28.64 -11.78 -14.34
C ALA A 14 -27.66 -12.94 -14.14
N GLU A 15 -26.56 -12.97 -14.89
CA GLU A 15 -25.53 -13.99 -14.75
C GLU A 15 -24.83 -13.90 -13.38
N ALA A 16 -24.50 -12.69 -12.92
CA ALA A 16 -23.94 -12.49 -11.58
C ALA A 16 -24.90 -12.95 -10.47
N MET A 17 -26.19 -12.65 -10.60
CA MET A 17 -27.23 -13.11 -9.67
C MET A 17 -27.35 -14.65 -9.65
N ARG A 18 -27.27 -15.29 -10.83
CA ARG A 18 -27.27 -16.75 -10.96
C ARG A 18 -26.06 -17.39 -10.27
N LEU A 19 -24.88 -16.80 -10.42
CA LEU A 19 -23.62 -17.30 -9.85
C LEU A 19 -23.52 -17.08 -8.34
N SER A 20 -24.00 -15.93 -7.84
CA SER A 20 -23.94 -15.57 -6.43
C SER A 20 -25.11 -16.12 -5.60
N GLY A 21 -26.23 -16.46 -6.23
CA GLY A 21 -27.49 -16.78 -5.56
C GLY A 21 -28.23 -15.56 -4.98
N ALA A 22 -27.82 -14.33 -5.34
CA ALA A 22 -28.46 -13.11 -4.87
C ALA A 22 -29.93 -13.05 -5.34
N LYS A 23 -30.84 -12.73 -4.42
CA LYS A 23 -32.29 -12.72 -4.69
C LYS A 23 -32.77 -11.40 -5.28
N THR A 24 -31.96 -10.35 -5.15
CA THR A 24 -32.33 -9.00 -5.62
C THR A 24 -31.17 -8.32 -6.35
N LYS A 25 -31.51 -7.46 -7.32
CA LYS A 25 -30.52 -6.62 -8.05
C LYS A 25 -29.64 -5.81 -7.08
N LYS A 26 -30.27 -5.20 -6.07
CA LYS A 26 -29.55 -4.40 -5.04
C LYS A 26 -28.57 -5.27 -4.24
N GLU A 27 -28.97 -6.46 -3.84
CA GLU A 27 -28.09 -7.39 -3.11
C GLU A 27 -26.88 -7.76 -3.94
N MET A 28 -27.08 -8.12 -5.22
CA MET A 28 -26.00 -8.44 -6.15
C MET A 28 -25.03 -7.27 -6.33
N VAL A 29 -25.54 -6.07 -6.57
CA VAL A 29 -24.69 -4.88 -6.77
C VAL A 29 -23.88 -4.58 -5.50
N ASN A 30 -24.49 -4.67 -4.31
CA ASN A 30 -23.76 -4.46 -3.07
C ASN A 30 -22.70 -5.54 -2.81
N LEU A 31 -23.01 -6.79 -3.13
CA LEU A 31 -22.05 -7.90 -3.01
C LEU A 31 -20.87 -7.68 -3.96
N ALA A 32 -21.13 -7.38 -5.23
CA ALA A 32 -20.09 -7.11 -6.24
C ALA A 32 -19.16 -5.95 -5.84
N LEU A 33 -19.72 -4.85 -5.30
CA LEU A 33 -18.92 -3.72 -4.83
C LEU A 33 -18.01 -4.07 -3.65
N ARG A 34 -18.49 -4.91 -2.72
CA ARG A 34 -17.69 -5.40 -1.59
C ARG A 34 -16.56 -6.30 -2.09
N GLU A 35 -16.86 -7.26 -2.95
CA GLU A 35 -15.85 -8.15 -3.54
C GLU A 35 -14.80 -7.37 -4.34
N TYR A 36 -15.23 -6.37 -5.12
CA TYR A 36 -14.33 -5.49 -5.85
C TYR A 36 -13.40 -4.73 -4.90
N ALA A 37 -13.93 -4.12 -3.85
CA ALA A 37 -13.15 -3.40 -2.85
C ALA A 37 -12.16 -4.33 -2.13
N GLU A 38 -12.57 -5.53 -1.74
CA GLU A 38 -11.69 -6.51 -1.11
C GLU A 38 -10.59 -7.00 -2.06
N ARG A 39 -10.95 -7.31 -3.31
CA ARG A 39 -9.98 -7.72 -4.33
C ARG A 39 -8.96 -6.61 -4.59
N ARG A 40 -9.41 -5.35 -4.66
CA ARG A 40 -8.53 -4.20 -4.91
C ARG A 40 -7.67 -3.86 -3.70
N SER A 41 -8.22 -3.91 -2.48
CA SER A 41 -7.48 -3.68 -1.24
C SER A 41 -6.33 -4.69 -1.06
N ARG A 42 -6.55 -5.96 -1.42
CA ARG A 42 -5.49 -6.98 -1.47
C ARG A 42 -4.37 -6.62 -2.47
N THR A 43 -4.70 -5.97 -3.59
CA THR A 43 -3.71 -5.49 -4.56
C THR A 43 -3.00 -4.21 -4.10
N GLU A 44 -3.71 -3.29 -3.45
CA GLU A 44 -3.14 -2.04 -2.94
C GLU A 44 -2.23 -2.23 -1.73
N ALA A 45 -2.53 -3.19 -0.86
CA ALA A 45 -1.60 -3.61 0.19
C ALA A 45 -0.26 -4.11 -0.41
N ARG A 46 -0.27 -4.61 -1.65
CA ARG A 46 0.92 -5.02 -2.40
C ARG A 46 1.61 -3.86 -3.14
N MET A 47 0.85 -2.83 -3.53
CA MET A 47 1.36 -1.64 -4.24
C MET A 47 1.93 -0.57 -3.29
N ARG A 48 1.44 -0.46 -2.04
CA ARG A 48 2.02 0.48 -1.05
C ARG A 48 3.52 0.24 -0.82
N HIS A 49 3.96 -1.02 -0.80
CA HIS A 49 5.38 -1.37 -0.74
C HIS A 49 6.15 -1.08 -2.05
N PHE A 50 5.46 -0.98 -3.19
CA PHE A 50 6.07 -0.68 -4.48
C PHE A 50 6.21 0.83 -4.71
N GLU A 51 5.30 1.65 -4.18
CA GLU A 51 5.43 3.12 -4.14
C GLU A 51 6.50 3.57 -3.14
N GLU A 52 6.57 2.96 -1.94
CA GLU A 52 7.65 3.23 -0.97
C GLU A 52 9.04 2.88 -1.54
N ALA A 53 9.15 1.80 -2.33
CA ALA A 53 10.40 1.41 -2.97
C ALA A 53 10.82 2.32 -4.13
N GLN A 54 9.89 3.04 -4.76
CA GLN A 54 10.22 4.02 -5.82
C GLN A 54 10.62 5.40 -5.27
N HIS A 55 10.48 5.61 -3.97
CA HIS A 55 10.93 6.83 -3.28
C HIS A 55 12.11 6.57 -2.34
N TRP A 56 12.71 5.37 -2.42
CA TRP A 56 13.95 5.09 -1.72
C TRP A 56 15.09 5.90 -2.36
N ASP A 57 15.47 6.98 -1.67
CA ASP A 57 16.60 7.82 -2.05
C ASP A 57 17.90 7.22 -1.47
N ASP A 58 18.61 6.48 -2.32
CA ASP A 58 19.90 5.88 -1.97
C ASP A 58 20.93 6.95 -1.55
N GLU A 59 20.87 8.18 -2.09
CA GLU A 59 21.79 9.25 -1.74
C GLU A 59 21.56 9.77 -0.32
N GLU A 60 20.31 9.96 0.10
CA GLU A 60 19.97 10.40 1.47
C GLU A 60 20.44 9.37 2.52
N PHE A 61 20.29 8.07 2.21
CA PHE A 61 20.73 6.97 3.07
C PHE A 61 22.24 6.96 3.28
N TRP A 62 23.03 7.07 2.20
CA TRP A 62 24.50 7.10 2.30
C TRP A 62 25.03 8.37 2.97
N GLN A 63 24.36 9.52 2.78
CA GLN A 63 24.72 10.77 3.45
C GLN A 63 24.50 10.70 4.97
N ARG A 64 23.38 10.13 5.42
CA ARG A 64 23.12 9.89 6.85
C ARG A 64 24.15 8.95 7.46
N HIS A 65 24.46 7.85 6.80
CA HIS A 65 25.47 6.90 7.29
C HIS A 65 26.90 7.47 7.29
N ALA A 66 27.24 8.33 6.33
CA ALA A 66 28.52 9.04 6.33
C ALA A 66 28.59 10.06 7.49
N ALA A 67 27.50 10.76 7.79
CA ALA A 67 27.42 11.68 8.93
C ALA A 67 27.52 10.95 10.28
N GLU A 68 26.86 9.79 10.42
CA GLU A 68 26.95 8.95 11.62
C GLU A 68 28.33 8.30 11.81
N LYS A 69 29.04 7.98 10.72
CA LYS A 69 30.42 7.49 10.80
C LYS A 69 31.44 8.61 11.00
N GLY A 70 31.15 9.82 10.53
CA GLY A 70 31.99 11.01 10.72
C GLY A 70 32.03 11.50 12.16
N THR A 71 30.94 11.30 12.92
CA THR A 71 30.88 11.69 14.34
C THR A 71 31.54 10.68 15.28
N ALA A 72 31.91 9.49 14.80
CA ALA A 72 32.54 8.44 15.59
C ALA A 72 34.09 8.44 15.52
N VAL A 73 34.72 9.34 14.76
CA VAL A 73 36.19 9.37 14.57
C VAL A 73 36.90 10.49 15.34
N ASP A 74 36.20 11.46 15.94
CA ASP A 74 36.82 12.50 16.77
C ASP A 74 36.73 12.17 18.28
N GLY A 75 37.27 11.01 18.67
CA GLY A 75 37.66 10.75 20.05
C GLY A 75 39.17 10.93 20.17
N PRO A 76 39.70 11.86 21.01
CA PRO A 76 41.14 12.04 21.13
C PRO A 76 41.78 10.82 21.82
N SER A 77 42.33 9.92 21.01
CA SER A 77 43.27 8.89 21.45
C SER A 77 44.62 9.53 21.77
N THR A 78 44.93 9.53 23.07
CA THR A 78 46.22 9.17 23.69
C THR A 78 47.52 9.86 23.26
N GLU A 79 48.25 10.43 24.23
CA GLU A 79 49.63 10.09 24.65
C GLU A 79 50.06 11.11 25.74
N LYS A 80 50.31 10.78 27.02
CA LYS A 80 51.29 9.88 27.68
C LYS A 80 52.75 10.40 27.62
N GLY A 81 53.28 10.80 28.79
CA GLY A 81 54.70 11.08 29.09
C GLY A 81 55.13 12.49 28.69
N ALA A 82 56.02 13.22 29.34
CA ALA A 82 56.99 13.08 30.44
C ALA A 82 57.37 14.55 30.81
N ALA A 83 58.06 14.96 31.86
CA ALA A 83 58.85 14.43 32.96
C ALA A 83 58.89 15.54 34.03
#